data_AF-A0A964XBZ6-F1
#
_entry.id   AF-A0A964XBZ6-F1
#
_cell.length_a   1.000
_cell.length_b   1.000
_cell.length_c   1.000
_cell.angle_alpha   90.00
_cell.angle_beta   90.00
_cell.angle_gamma   90.00
#
_symmetry.space_group_name_H-M   'P 1'
#
loop_
_entity.id
_entity.type
_entity.pdbx_description
1 polymer ?
#
loop_
_entity_poly.entity_id
_entity_poly.type
_entity_poly.pdbx_seq_one_letter_code
_entity_poly.pdbx_strand_id
1 'polypeptide(L)'
;MAKNVLGTELVECGRDPVTGFYRDGCCNTGGEDAGLHVVCAVMTEGFLAFTKEQGNDLSTPRPQWGFAGLKPGDRWCLCVSRWVEAHEA
;
A
#
# COMPACT_ATOMS: atom_id res chain seq x y z
N MET A 1 -14.43 -11.35 9.51
CA MET A 1 -13.75 -10.07 9.79
C MET A 1 -12.26 -10.29 9.60
N ALA A 2 -11.58 -9.41 8.87
CA ALA A 2 -10.14 -9.52 8.67
C ALA A 2 -9.41 -9.30 10.00
N LYS A 3 -8.27 -9.98 10.18
CA LYS A 3 -7.44 -9.86 11.38
C LYS A 3 -6.10 -9.22 11.02
N ASN A 4 -5.52 -8.46 11.94
CA ASN A 4 -4.16 -7.98 11.83
C ASN A 4 -3.15 -9.07 12.25
N VAL A 5 -1.86 -8.76 12.10
CA VAL A 5 -0.75 -9.68 12.44
C VAL A 5 -0.67 -10.07 13.93
N LEU A 6 -1.36 -9.35 14.81
CA LEU A 6 -1.45 -9.64 16.25
C LEU A 6 -2.65 -10.55 16.58
N GLY A 7 -3.43 -10.95 15.57
CA GLY A 7 -4.61 -11.81 15.74
C GLY A 7 -5.88 -11.09 16.20
N THR A 8 -5.85 -9.76 16.35
CA THR A 8 -7.02 -8.92 16.66
C THR A 8 -7.69 -8.42 15.37
N GLU A 9 -8.78 -7.68 15.51
CA GLU A 9 -9.46 -7.05 14.37
C GLU A 9 -8.51 -6.15 13.57
N LEU A 10 -8.62 -6.21 12.24
CA LEU A 10 -7.88 -5.34 11.34
C LEU A 10 -8.39 -3.90 11.47
N VAL A 11 -7.48 -2.97 11.73
CA VAL A 11 -7.79 -1.55 11.82
C VAL A 11 -7.53 -0.85 10.48
N GLU A 12 -8.12 0.33 10.34
CA GLU A 12 -7.92 1.20 9.18
C GLU A 12 -6.43 1.58 9.02
N CYS A 13 -5.96 1.56 7.77
CA CYS A 13 -4.63 2.03 7.40
C CYS A 13 -4.63 3.52 7.07
N GLY A 14 -5.56 4.00 6.23
CA GLY A 14 -5.68 5.43 5.89
C GLY A 14 -6.84 5.78 4.95
N ARG A 15 -7.36 7.02 5.06
CA ARG A 15 -8.43 7.57 4.20
C ARG A 15 -8.06 8.83 3.42
N ASP A 16 -6.89 9.40 3.67
CA ASP A 16 -6.41 10.56 2.92
C ASP A 16 -4.90 10.41 2.69
N PRO A 17 -4.49 9.83 1.55
CA PRO A 17 -5.33 9.27 0.49
C PRO A 17 -6.05 7.97 0.90
N VAL A 18 -7.20 7.66 0.29
CA VAL A 18 -7.90 6.38 0.51
C VAL A 18 -7.08 5.23 -0.04
N THR A 19 -6.66 4.33 0.85
CA THR A 19 -5.86 3.14 0.52
C THR A 19 -6.71 1.86 0.45
N GLY A 20 -6.05 0.71 0.32
CA GLY A 20 -6.65 -0.61 0.25
C GLY A 20 -6.96 -1.00 -1.19
N PHE A 21 -6.84 -2.29 -1.50
CA PHE A 21 -7.18 -2.82 -2.82
C PHE A 21 -8.65 -2.48 -3.18
N TYR A 22 -9.56 -2.65 -2.21
CA TYR A 22 -10.98 -2.35 -2.35
C TYR A 22 -11.34 -0.86 -2.13
N ARG A 23 -10.35 0.00 -1.89
CA ARG A 23 -10.55 1.44 -1.59
C ARG A 23 -11.49 1.71 -0.41
N ASP A 24 -11.41 0.88 0.63
CA ASP A 24 -12.15 1.00 1.89
C ASP A 24 -11.29 1.55 3.05
N GLY A 25 -10.01 1.84 2.79
CA GLY A 25 -9.05 2.35 3.76
C GLY A 25 -8.32 1.26 4.56
N CYS A 26 -8.61 -0.02 4.31
CA CYS A 26 -8.05 -1.16 5.02
C CYS A 26 -7.16 -2.04 4.12
N CYS A 27 -6.20 -2.74 4.71
CA CYS A 27 -5.33 -3.67 3.98
C CYS A 27 -5.88 -5.11 3.99
N ASN A 28 -7.20 -5.25 3.87
CA ASN A 28 -7.86 -6.51 3.60
C ASN A 28 -7.67 -6.91 2.14
N THR A 29 -7.67 -8.21 1.92
CA THR A 29 -7.44 -8.83 0.62
C THR A 29 -8.53 -9.87 0.33
N GLY A 30 -8.56 -10.40 -0.89
CA GLY A 30 -9.51 -11.41 -1.35
C GLY A 30 -9.06 -12.01 -2.68
N GLY A 31 -9.89 -12.86 -3.29
CA GLY A 31 -9.49 -13.62 -4.49
C GLY A 31 -9.15 -12.77 -5.72
N GLU A 32 -9.57 -11.50 -5.75
CA GLU A 32 -9.30 -10.56 -6.83
C GLU A 32 -7.96 -9.82 -6.67
N ASP A 33 -7.42 -9.76 -5.45
CA ASP A 33 -6.19 -9.05 -5.12
C ASP A 33 -4.96 -9.95 -5.31
N ALA A 34 -4.59 -10.19 -6.56
CA ALA A 34 -3.39 -10.97 -6.89
C ALA A 34 -2.09 -10.35 -6.36
N GLY A 35 -2.08 -9.03 -6.09
CA GLY A 35 -0.92 -8.31 -5.54
C GLY A 35 -0.74 -8.48 -4.02
N LEU A 36 -1.77 -8.96 -3.32
CA LEU A 36 -1.79 -9.10 -1.86
C LEU A 36 -1.39 -7.81 -1.15
N HIS A 37 -2.23 -6.77 -1.27
CA HIS A 37 -2.04 -5.46 -0.66
C HIS A 37 -2.32 -5.49 0.86
N VAL A 38 -1.55 -6.29 1.60
CA VAL A 38 -1.81 -6.64 3.01
C VAL A 38 -0.89 -5.93 4.01
N VAL A 39 0.07 -5.14 3.55
CA VAL A 39 1.04 -4.44 4.41
C VAL A 39 0.68 -2.95 4.48
N CYS A 40 0.17 -2.49 5.63
CA CYS A 40 0.03 -1.05 5.88
C CYS A 40 1.40 -0.45 6.22
N ALA A 41 1.90 0.44 5.38
CA ALA A 41 3.20 1.10 5.57
C ALA A 41 3.07 2.63 5.49
N VAL A 42 3.97 3.32 6.18
CA VAL A 42 4.18 4.77 6.02
C VAL A 42 5.21 4.97 4.93
N MET A 43 4.86 5.73 3.89
CA MET A 43 5.75 5.99 2.77
C MET A 43 6.94 6.83 3.22
N THR A 44 8.13 6.46 2.76
CA THR A 44 9.35 7.25 2.90
C THR A 44 9.84 7.68 1.52
N GLU A 45 10.61 8.75 1.46
CA GLU A 45 11.22 9.20 0.21
C GLU A 45 12.08 8.10 -0.44
N GLY A 46 12.91 7.43 0.36
CA GLY A 46 13.76 6.32 -0.10
C GLY A 46 12.96 5.15 -0.65
N PHE A 47 11.87 4.75 0.01
CA PHE A 47 11.00 3.67 -0.49
C PHE A 47 10.32 4.06 -1.81
N LEU A 48 9.79 5.28 -1.91
CA LEU A 48 9.11 5.76 -3.13
C LEU A 48 10.07 5.84 -4.32
N ALA A 49 11.32 6.28 -4.10
CA ALA A 49 12.36 6.27 -5.11
C ALA A 49 12.73 4.82 -5.52
N PHE A 50 13.02 3.96 -4.55
CA PHE A 50 13.37 2.57 -4.78
C PHE A 50 12.29 1.81 -5.57
N THR A 51 11.05 1.86 -5.08
CA THR A 51 9.96 1.06 -5.68
C THR A 51 9.61 1.55 -7.09
N LYS A 52 9.80 2.84 -7.37
CA LYS A 52 9.71 3.41 -8.72
C LYS A 52 10.77 2.84 -9.67
N GLU A 53 12.02 2.73 -9.22
CA GLU A 53 13.10 2.12 -10.00
C GLU A 53 12.85 0.63 -10.27
N GLN A 54 12.19 -0.08 -9.35
CA GLN A 54 11.74 -1.48 -9.51
C GLN A 54 10.44 -1.63 -10.35
N GLY A 55 10.01 -0.55 -11.02
CA GLY A 55 8.85 -0.55 -11.91
C GLY A 55 7.49 -0.42 -11.22
N ASN A 56 7.46 -0.09 -9.93
CA ASN A 56 6.25 0.16 -9.15
C ASN A 56 6.15 1.65 -8.76
N ASP A 57 5.86 2.53 -9.72
CA ASP A 57 5.78 3.97 -9.46
C ASP A 57 4.50 4.34 -8.69
N LEU A 58 4.66 4.54 -7.38
CA LEU A 58 3.60 5.02 -6.48
C LEU A 58 3.61 6.54 -6.30
N SER A 59 4.54 7.26 -6.93
CA SER A 59 4.72 8.71 -6.74
C SER A 59 4.00 9.53 -7.82
N THR A 60 3.93 9.03 -9.05
CA THR A 60 3.35 9.77 -10.17
C THR A 60 1.82 9.73 -10.12
N PRO A 61 1.12 10.88 -10.15
CA PRO A 61 -0.34 10.91 -10.22
C PRO A 61 -0.86 10.17 -11.46
N ARG A 62 -1.93 9.40 -11.27
CA ARG A 62 -2.72 8.74 -12.33
C ARG A 62 -4.19 9.15 -12.20
N PRO A 63 -4.58 10.36 -12.65
CA PRO A 63 -5.95 10.86 -12.53
C PRO A 63 -6.99 9.93 -13.16
N GLN A 64 -6.62 9.21 -14.23
CA GLN A 64 -7.49 8.22 -14.88
C GLN A 64 -7.92 7.06 -13.97
N TRP A 65 -7.19 6.84 -12.86
CA TRP A 65 -7.49 5.82 -11.85
C TRP A 65 -7.82 6.44 -10.48
N GLY A 66 -8.05 7.76 -10.43
CA GLY A 66 -8.29 8.48 -9.18
C GLY A 66 -7.12 8.43 -8.20
N PHE A 67 -5.89 8.19 -8.68
CA PHE A 67 -4.70 8.08 -7.84
C PHE A 67 -3.90 9.37 -7.90
N ALA A 68 -3.77 10.07 -6.76
CA ALA A 68 -3.08 11.36 -6.69
C ALA A 68 -1.54 11.25 -6.66
N GLY A 69 -0.99 10.03 -6.54
CA GLY A 69 0.41 9.81 -6.21
C GLY A 69 0.66 9.99 -4.71
N LEU A 70 1.57 9.17 -4.17
CA LEU A 70 1.92 9.18 -2.76
C LEU A 70 3.11 10.09 -2.47
N LYS A 71 3.13 10.60 -1.25
CA LYS A 71 4.20 11.43 -0.69
C LYS A 71 4.76 10.78 0.58
N PRO A 72 5.99 11.15 0.99
CA PRO A 72 6.50 10.76 2.30
C PRO A 72 5.52 11.13 3.42
N GLY A 73 5.24 10.19 4.31
CA GLY A 73 4.27 10.32 5.41
C GLY A 73 2.89 9.72 5.11
N ASP A 74 2.52 9.52 3.84
CA ASP A 74 1.25 8.86 3.50
C ASP A 74 1.23 7.42 3.98
N ARG A 75 0.06 6.94 4.40
CA ARG A 75 -0.16 5.52 4.71
C ARG A 75 -0.76 4.82 3.50
N TRP A 76 -0.17 3.68 3.12
CA TRP A 76 -0.64 2.92 1.97
C TRP A 76 -0.52 1.41 2.20
N CYS A 77 -1.44 0.66 1.59
CA CYS A 77 -1.44 -0.79 1.60
C CYS A 77 -0.60 -1.26 0.43
N LEU A 78 0.56 -1.83 0.73
CA LEU A 78 1.51 -2.32 -0.26
C LEU A 78 1.28 -3.80 -0.54
N CYS A 79 1.53 -4.19 -1.80
CA CYS A 79 1.78 -5.59 -2.13
C CYS A 79 2.88 -6.14 -1.22
N VAL A 80 2.64 -7.27 -0.57
CA VAL A 80 3.63 -7.88 0.33
C VAL A 80 4.96 -8.14 -0.38
N SER A 81 4.93 -8.55 -1.64
CA SER A 81 6.13 -8.79 -2.45
C SER A 81 6.97 -7.52 -2.65
N ARG A 82 6.34 -6.36 -2.87
CA ARG A 82 7.03 -5.08 -3.04
C ARG A 82 7.61 -4.55 -1.74
N TRP A 83 6.97 -4.85 -0.62
CA TRP A 83 7.51 -4.53 0.70
C TRP A 83 8.73 -5.39 1.04
N VAL A 84 8.66 -6.70 0.77
CA VAL A 84 9.79 -7.63 0.97
C VAL A 84 10.98 -7.26 0.08
N GLU A 85 10.72 -6.96 -1.19
CA GLU A 85 11.74 -6.48 -2.14
C GLU A 85 12.53 -5.28 -1.60
N ALA A 86 11.86 -4.32 -0.96
CA ALA A 86 12.50 -3.17 -0.33
C ALA A 86 13.19 -3.49 1.01
N HIS A 87 12.76 -4.54 1.72
CA HIS A 87 13.36 -4.96 2.99
C HIS A 87 14.69 -5.70 2.78
N GLU A 88 14.81 -6.43 1.67
CA GLU A 88 15.98 -7.24 1.32
C GLU A 88 17.07 -6.47 0.54
N ALA A 89 16.76 -5.26 0.07
CA ALA A 89 17.68 -4.36 -0.63
C ALA A 89 18.61 -3.59 0.32
#